data_AF-A0A9N9SI31-F1
#
_entry.id   AF-A0A9N9SI31-F1
#
_cell.length_a   1.000
_cell.length_b   1.000
_cell.length_c   1.000
_cell.angle_alpha   90.00
_cell.angle_beta   90.00
_cell.angle_gamma   90.00
#
_symmetry.space_group_name_H-M   'P 1'
#
loop_
_entity.id
_entity.type
_entity.pdbx_description
1 polymer ?
#
loop_
_entity_poly.entity_id
_entity_poly.type
_entity_poly.pdbx_seq_one_letter_code
_entity_poly.pdbx_strand_id
1 'polypeptide(L)'
;MALQAAESPVRNHCVTPFVLLPDPRQWTRDNVAHWLRHVTAAHGLPEVPPTRFLMNGKALCLMSPGMFLSRVPLGGKLLYKDFQLRLCSALYSRS
;
A
#
# COMPACT_ATOMS: atom_id res chain seq x y z
N MET A 1 44.82 -0.78 19.64
CA MET A 1 43.51 -0.12 19.44
C MET A 1 42.83 -0.77 18.25
N ALA A 2 41.97 -1.76 18.48
CA ALA A 2 41.21 -2.42 17.43
C ALA A 2 39.80 -1.81 17.39
N LEU A 3 39.41 -1.28 16.24
CA LEU A 3 38.07 -0.79 15.96
C LEU A 3 37.16 -2.01 15.75
N GLN A 4 36.30 -2.31 16.71
CA GLN A 4 35.20 -3.26 16.49
C GLN A 4 34.05 -2.49 15.84
N ALA A 5 33.94 -2.59 14.52
CA ALA A 5 32.70 -2.24 13.83
C ALA A 5 31.64 -3.27 14.21
N ALA A 6 30.62 -2.84 14.95
CA ALA A 6 29.43 -3.64 15.18
C ALA A 6 28.59 -3.64 13.90
N GLU A 7 28.79 -4.64 13.05
CA GLU A 7 27.83 -4.95 11.98
C GLU A 7 26.48 -5.22 12.63
N SER A 8 25.55 -4.30 12.43
CA SER A 8 24.17 -4.44 12.87
C SER A 8 23.52 -5.56 12.06
N PRO A 9 22.77 -6.49 12.66
CA PRO A 9 22.12 -7.54 11.90
C PRO A 9 21.06 -6.87 11.02
N VAL A 10 21.35 -6.84 9.71
CA VAL A 10 20.36 -6.55 8.68
C VAL A 10 19.20 -7.50 8.97
N ARG A 11 18.08 -6.95 9.45
CA ARG A 11 16.87 -7.73 9.66
C ARG A 11 16.46 -8.27 8.31
N ASN A 12 16.82 -9.52 8.03
CA ASN A 12 16.20 -10.34 7.00
C ASN A 12 14.71 -10.39 7.34
N HIS A 13 13.96 -9.42 6.85
CA HIS A 13 12.52 -9.57 6.76
C HIS A 13 12.31 -10.79 5.88
N CYS A 14 11.84 -11.87 6.48
CA CYS A 14 11.29 -12.99 5.76
C CYS A 14 10.24 -12.40 4.82
N VAL A 15 10.57 -12.25 3.53
CA VAL A 15 9.66 -11.76 2.50
C VAL A 15 8.74 -12.92 2.18
N THR A 16 7.86 -13.27 3.12
CA THR A 16 6.71 -14.10 2.78
C THR A 16 5.95 -13.34 1.70
N PRO A 17 5.69 -13.92 0.52
CA PRO A 17 4.95 -13.25 -0.52
C PRO A 17 3.56 -12.94 0.03
N PHE A 18 3.36 -11.68 0.38
CA PHE A 18 2.08 -11.20 0.87
C PHE A 18 1.13 -11.07 -0.31
N VAL A 19 0.16 -11.97 -0.38
CA VAL A 19 -0.88 -11.91 -1.41
C VAL A 19 -1.94 -10.94 -0.93
N LEU A 20 -2.11 -9.83 -1.65
CA LEU A 20 -3.23 -8.92 -1.42
C LEU A 20 -4.54 -9.64 -1.73
N LEU A 21 -5.52 -9.52 -0.84
CA LEU A 21 -6.85 -10.08 -1.06
C LEU A 21 -7.44 -9.47 -2.36
N PRO A 22 -8.09 -10.28 -3.21
CA PRO A 22 -8.61 -9.81 -4.50
C PRO A 22 -9.64 -8.68 -4.36
N ASP A 23 -10.49 -8.74 -3.33
CA ASP A 23 -11.51 -7.72 -3.08
C ASP A 23 -11.00 -6.65 -2.10
N PRO A 24 -10.80 -5.39 -2.55
CA PRO A 24 -10.32 -4.33 -1.67
C PRO A 24 -11.24 -4.05 -0.49
N ARG A 25 -12.53 -4.37 -0.55
CA ARG A 25 -13.47 -4.15 0.57
C ARG A 25 -13.15 -5.04 1.77
N GLN A 26 -12.38 -6.11 1.58
CA GLN A 26 -11.96 -7.04 2.62
C GLN A 26 -10.60 -6.66 3.24
N TRP A 27 -9.95 -5.61 2.72
CA TRP A 27 -8.63 -5.21 3.22
C TRP A 27 -8.70 -4.71 4.66
N THR A 28 -7.87 -5.29 5.51
CA THR A 28 -7.50 -4.74 6.82
C THR A 28 -6.60 -3.51 6.64
N ARG A 29 -6.31 -2.81 7.74
CA ARG A 29 -5.33 -1.72 7.74
C ARG A 29 -3.95 -2.19 7.27
N ASP A 30 -3.54 -3.40 7.63
CA ASP A 30 -2.25 -3.94 7.23
C ASP A 30 -2.24 -4.28 5.73
N ASN A 31 -3.34 -4.81 5.19
CA ASN A 31 -3.49 -4.98 3.73
C ASN A 31 -3.34 -3.63 2.99
N VAL A 32 -3.94 -2.54 3.51
CA VAL A 32 -3.79 -1.19 2.94
C VAL A 32 -2.34 -0.73 2.97
N ALA A 33 -1.65 -0.91 4.10
CA ALA A 33 -0.24 -0.55 4.24
C ALA A 33 0.65 -1.32 3.25
N HIS A 34 0.41 -2.62 3.08
CA HIS A 34 1.12 -3.44 2.11
C HIS A 34 0.82 -3.04 0.67
N TRP A 35 -0.45 -2.76 0.36
CA TRP A 35 -0.85 -2.27 -0.95
C TRP A 35 -0.13 -0.97 -1.32
N LEU A 36 -0.09 0.00 -0.39
CA LEU A 36 0.65 1.25 -0.59
C LEU A 36 2.12 0.98 -0.92
N ARG A 37 2.81 0.21 -0.09
CA ARG A 37 4.24 -0.12 -0.29
C ARG A 37 4.48 -0.81 -1.63
N HIS A 38 3.62 -1.76 -2.00
CA HIS A 38 3.75 -2.51 -3.25
C HIS A 38 3.56 -1.60 -4.48
N VAL A 39 2.48 -0.84 -4.52
CA VAL A 39 2.18 0.02 -5.68
C VAL A 39 3.18 1.16 -5.78
N THR A 40 3.60 1.77 -4.67
CA THR A 40 4.63 2.82 -4.72
C THR A 40 5.96 2.28 -5.22
N ALA A 41 6.38 1.10 -4.75
CA ALA A 41 7.62 0.47 -5.22
C ALA A 41 7.54 0.08 -6.70
N ALA A 42 6.44 -0.52 -7.14
CA ALA A 42 6.25 -0.95 -8.53
C ALA A 42 6.26 0.22 -9.54
N HIS A 43 5.89 1.42 -9.10
CA HIS A 43 5.82 2.62 -9.95
C HIS A 43 6.94 3.64 -9.67
N GLY A 44 7.95 3.29 -8.86
CA GLY A 44 9.05 4.19 -8.52
C GLY A 44 8.64 5.47 -7.79
N LEU A 45 7.51 5.42 -7.06
CA LEU A 45 7.05 6.54 -6.24
C LEU A 45 7.82 6.57 -4.90
N PRO A 46 7.98 7.76 -4.28
CA PRO A 46 8.45 7.85 -2.91
C PRO A 46 7.61 6.99 -1.97
N GLU A 47 8.25 6.41 -0.96
CA GLU A 47 7.55 5.60 0.04
C GLU A 47 6.47 6.44 0.73
N VAL A 48 5.24 5.92 0.74
CA VAL A 48 4.11 6.54 1.43
C VAL A 48 3.99 5.91 2.81
N PRO A 49 4.16 6.68 3.90
CA PRO A 49 4.00 6.15 5.25
C PRO A 49 2.58 5.57 5.42
N PRO A 50 2.43 4.35 5.96
CA PRO A 50 1.12 3.77 6.24
C PRO A 50 0.23 4.64 7.12
N THR A 51 0.83 5.50 7.94
CA THR A 51 0.14 6.49 8.78
C THR A 51 -0.68 7.49 7.97
N ARG A 52 -0.39 7.69 6.68
CA ARG A 52 -1.21 8.50 5.76
C ARG A 52 -2.57 7.86 5.48
N PHE A 53 -2.70 6.54 5.62
CA PHE A 53 -3.93 5.79 5.37
C PHE A 53 -4.20 4.79 6.51
N LEU A 54 -4.36 5.29 7.74
CA LEU A 54 -4.74 4.49 8.92
C LEU A 54 -6.21 4.03 8.86
N MET A 55 -6.56 3.27 7.83
CA MET A 55 -7.92 2.83 7.59
C MET A 55 -7.95 1.50 6.85
N ASN A 56 -9.12 0.85 6.86
CA ASN A 56 -9.35 -0.40 6.14
C ASN A 56 -9.83 -0.13 4.71
N GLY A 57 -10.01 -1.20 3.94
CA GLY A 57 -10.49 -1.12 2.56
C GLY A 57 -11.86 -0.49 2.38
N LYS A 58 -12.78 -0.72 3.33
CA LYS A 58 -14.12 -0.09 3.30
C LYS A 58 -14.03 1.43 3.42
N ALA A 59 -13.16 1.93 4.28
CA ALA A 59 -12.92 3.36 4.41
C ALA A 59 -12.22 3.93 3.17
N LEU A 60 -11.28 3.18 2.55
CA LEU A 60 -10.68 3.57 1.27
C LEU A 60 -11.73 3.70 0.16
N CYS A 61 -12.76 2.85 0.13
CA CYS A 61 -13.86 2.96 -0.84
C CYS A 61 -14.60 4.30 -0.77
N LEU A 62 -14.61 4.97 0.38
CA LEU A 62 -15.28 6.26 0.59
C LEU A 62 -14.38 7.46 0.24
N MET A 63 -13.11 7.22 -0.09
CA MET A 63 -12.17 8.30 -0.41
C MET A 63 -12.32 8.77 -1.85
N SER A 64 -12.37 10.08 -2.04
CA SER A 64 -12.34 10.69 -3.37
C SER A 64 -10.90 10.77 -3.92
N PRO A 65 -10.72 10.96 -5.25
CA PRO A 65 -9.39 11.19 -5.83
C PRO A 65 -8.66 12.37 -5.17
N GLY A 66 -9.41 13.43 -4.79
CA GLY A 66 -8.87 14.60 -4.10
C GLY A 66 -8.31 14.27 -2.72
N MET A 67 -8.93 13.34 -1.99
CA MET A 67 -8.46 12.88 -0.67
C MET A 67 -7.18 12.03 -0.77
N PHE A 68 -6.99 11.29 -1.86
CA PHE A 68 -5.72 10.63 -2.14
C PHE A 68 -4.61 11.63 -2.48
N LEU A 69 -4.92 12.61 -3.34
CA LEU A 69 -4.00 13.66 -3.74
C LEU A 69 -3.52 14.53 -2.57
N SER A 70 -4.43 14.88 -1.64
CA SER A 70 -4.06 15.68 -0.47
C SER A 70 -3.10 14.94 0.48
N ARG A 71 -3.21 13.60 0.54
CA ARG A 71 -2.32 12.76 1.35
C ARG A 71 -1.00 12.43 0.66
N VAL A 72 -1.04 12.27 -0.67
CA VAL A 72 0.10 11.90 -1.52
C VAL A 72 0.11 12.78 -2.77
N PRO A 73 0.72 13.98 -2.72
CA PRO A 73 0.73 14.89 -3.87
C PRO A 73 1.42 14.28 -5.10
N LEU A 74 2.53 13.56 -4.88
CA LEU A 74 3.29 12.85 -5.91
C LEU A 74 2.88 11.37 -5.96
N GLY A 75 1.66 11.09 -6.41
CA GLY A 75 1.21 9.70 -6.62
C GLY A 75 -0.23 9.38 -6.23
N GLY A 76 -0.94 10.29 -5.56
CA GLY A 76 -2.31 10.05 -5.10
C GLY A 76 -3.29 9.66 -6.20
N LYS A 77 -3.18 10.28 -7.39
CA LYS A 77 -3.99 9.88 -8.57
C LYS A 77 -3.71 8.46 -9.03
N LEU A 78 -2.44 8.03 -8.99
CA LEU A 78 -2.04 6.68 -9.38
C LEU A 78 -2.58 5.66 -8.38
N LEU A 79 -2.39 5.92 -7.08
CA LEU A 79 -2.94 5.08 -6.01
C LEU A 79 -4.46 4.95 -6.11
N TYR A 80 -5.17 6.06 -6.31
CA TYR A 80 -6.62 6.02 -6.50
C TYR A 80 -7.01 5.15 -7.70
N LYS A 81 -6.34 5.30 -8.85
CA LYS A 81 -6.64 4.52 -10.05
C LYS A 81 -6.38 3.02 -9.85
N ASP A 82 -5.24 2.65 -9.26
CA ASP A 82 -4.92 1.25 -8.97
C ASP A 82 -5.98 0.63 -8.04
N PHE A 83 -6.36 1.35 -6.98
CA PHE A 83 -7.41 0.91 -6.07
C PHE A 83 -8.76 0.71 -6.78
N GLN A 84 -9.18 1.67 -7.60
CA GLN A 84 -10.44 1.58 -8.35
C GLN A 84 -10.43 0.41 -9.33
N LEU A 85 -9.31 0.14 -10.02
CA LEU A 85 -9.20 -1.02 -10.92
C LEU A 85 -9.40 -2.34 -10.17
N ARG A 86 -8.77 -2.49 -8.99
CA ARG A 86 -8.95 -3.68 -8.15
C ARG A 86 -10.38 -3.80 -7.64
N LEU A 87 -10.99 -2.68 -7.23
CA LEU A 87 -12.37 -2.66 -6.75
C LEU A 87 -13.35 -3.04 -7.86
N CYS A 88 -13.23 -2.42 -9.04
CA CYS A 88 -14.01 -2.76 -10.21
C CYS A 88 -13.83 -4.24 -10.58
N SER A 89 -12.59 -4.73 -10.64
CA SER A 89 -12.31 -6.13 -10.92
C SER A 89 -13.05 -7.05 -9.94
N ALA A 90 -13.02 -6.77 -8.65
CA ALA A 90 -13.73 -7.56 -7.64
C ALA A 90 -15.26 -7.46 -7.72
N LEU A 91 -15.81 -6.33 -8.20
CA LEU A 91 -17.25 -6.17 -8.42
C LEU A 91 -17.74 -6.95 -9.64
N TYR A 92 -16.93 -7.01 -10.70
CA TYR A 92 -17.27 -7.65 -11.97
C TYR A 92 -16.72 -9.07 -12.10
N SER A 93 -15.92 -9.57 -11.16
CA SER A 93 -15.45 -10.97 -11.11
C SER A 93 -16.54 -11.98 -10.71
N ARG A 94 -17.82 -11.58 -10.74
CA ARG A 94 -18.99 -12.38 -10.34
C ARG A 94 -20.04 -12.51 -11.46
N SER A 95 -19.61 -12.39 -12.72
CA SER A 95 -20.39 -12.74 -13.90
C SER A 95 -20.05 -14.14 -14.38
#